data_AF-A0A2N1R851-F1
#
_entry.id   AF-A0A2N1R851-F1
#
_cell.length_a   1.000
_cell.length_b   1.000
_cell.length_c   1.000
_cell.angle_alpha   90.00
_cell.angle_beta   90.00
_cell.angle_gamma   90.00
#
_symmetry.space_group_name_H-M   'P 1'
#
loop_
_entity.id
_entity.type
_entity.pdbx_description
1 polymer ?
#
loop_
_entity_poly.entity_id
_entity_poly.type
_entity_poly.pdbx_seq_one_letter_code
_entity_poly.pdbx_strand_id
1 'polypeptide(L)'
;MGEDDGHPGNADRDTRRNSREDEIAGGNIMRRHIAIKPGIRLIPPRAEQTRRLFMKQVLQRMAEYNGKSADALLAIIEKAPADLRTKDVGLFYKSIDGTVEHMAWAFALWLKRFSGFGSYPCLAAGGMLSRPLEEIGAEIKSDSVKATALLREANALIEQFVNELPVVEFERRVSYRGNDGKVLERTMWHAIFHVLNHGTHHRGEISAVLDQNGIANDCSGFSLYIH
;
A
#
# COMPACT_ATOMS: atom_id res chain seq x y z
N MET A 1 14.10 -0.67 -15.89
CA MET A 1 14.13 0.37 -14.83
C MET A 1 13.54 -0.29 -13.61
N GLY A 2 14.39 -0.70 -12.68
CA GLY A 2 14.00 -1.43 -11.48
C GLY A 2 14.37 -0.60 -10.29
N GLU A 3 13.39 -0.26 -9.47
CA GLU A 3 13.62 0.25 -8.12
C GLU A 3 12.80 -0.63 -7.16
N ASP A 4 13.48 -0.98 -6.07
CA ASP A 4 12.89 -1.38 -4.80
C ASP A 4 12.59 -0.04 -4.12
N ASP A 5 11.34 0.21 -3.74
CA ASP A 5 10.78 1.53 -3.38
C ASP A 5 11.37 2.12 -2.08
N GLY A 6 12.68 2.37 -2.10
CA GLY A 6 13.43 3.11 -1.11
C GLY A 6 13.55 4.56 -1.55
N HIS A 7 12.66 5.41 -1.03
CA HIS A 7 12.84 6.85 -1.07
C HIS A 7 14.24 7.19 -0.50
N PRO A 8 15.09 7.99 -1.18
CA PRO A 8 16.35 8.41 -0.59
C PRO A 8 16.05 9.26 0.64
N GLY A 9 16.41 8.73 1.81
CA GLY A 9 16.36 9.46 3.07
C GLY A 9 17.12 10.77 2.92
N ASN A 10 16.42 11.86 3.18
CA ASN A 10 17.03 13.19 3.32
C ASN A 10 17.91 13.16 4.57
N ALA A 11 19.13 12.68 4.40
CA ALA A 11 20.19 12.84 5.37
C ALA A 11 20.55 14.33 5.39
N ASP A 12 20.66 14.84 6.62
CA ASP A 12 21.24 16.13 6.99
C ASP A 12 20.24 17.28 7.24
N ARG A 13 19.63 17.27 8.43
CA ARG A 13 19.40 18.48 9.22
C ARG A 13 19.55 18.22 10.73
N ASP A 14 20.70 18.69 11.20
CA ASP A 14 20.87 19.50 12.41
C ASP A 14 20.82 18.79 13.79
N THR A 15 22.03 18.44 14.21
CA THR A 15 22.46 18.26 15.59
C THR A 15 22.21 19.52 16.43
N ARG A 16 21.19 19.54 17.30
CA ARG A 16 21.23 20.38 18.52
C ARG A 16 20.72 19.65 19.75
N ARG A 17 21.72 19.16 20.49
CA ARG A 17 21.74 18.95 21.94
C ARG A 17 21.01 20.10 22.65
N ASN A 18 19.99 19.78 23.46
CA ASN A 18 19.56 20.67 24.53
C ASN A 18 19.73 19.93 25.86
N SER A 19 20.88 20.18 26.48
CA SER A 19 21.19 19.86 27.87
C SER A 19 20.53 20.90 28.75
N ARG A 20 19.50 20.52 29.50
CA ARG A 20 18.96 21.26 30.65
C ARG A 20 17.93 20.41 31.39
N GLU A 21 18.39 19.53 32.27
CA GLU A 21 17.62 19.08 33.43
C GLU A 21 18.61 18.91 34.59
N ASP A 22 18.92 20.04 35.22
CA ASP A 22 19.50 20.07 36.56
C ASP A 22 18.38 19.93 37.60
N GLU A 23 18.68 19.13 38.62
CA GLU A 23 18.21 19.27 40.00
C GLU A 23 16.71 19.19 40.30
N ILE A 24 16.25 17.96 40.64
CA ILE A 24 15.42 17.77 41.84
C ILE A 24 15.94 16.54 42.60
N ALA A 25 16.73 16.80 43.65
CA ALA A 25 17.11 15.83 44.66
C ALA A 25 16.01 15.75 45.75
N GLY A 26 15.76 14.54 46.26
CA GLY A 26 15.18 14.35 47.60
C GLY A 26 13.85 13.61 47.66
N GLY A 27 13.90 12.27 47.65
CA GLY A 27 12.72 11.45 47.94
C GLY A 27 13.05 9.96 47.98
N ASN A 28 13.55 9.48 49.11
CA ASN A 28 13.87 8.07 49.34
C ASN A 28 12.57 7.26 49.45
N ILE A 29 12.11 6.70 48.32
CA ILE A 29 11.03 5.71 48.30
C ILE A 29 11.66 4.37 47.94
N MET A 30 11.74 3.45 48.91
CA MET A 30 12.02 2.04 48.67
C MET A 30 10.99 1.49 47.66
N ARG A 31 11.32 1.53 46.37
CA ARG A 31 10.60 0.75 45.36
C ARG A 31 10.97 -0.71 45.55
N ARG A 32 10.09 -1.46 46.21
CA ARG A 32 10.10 -2.93 46.15
C ARG A 32 10.09 -3.32 44.68
N HIS A 33 11.24 -3.73 44.15
CA HIS A 33 11.35 -4.32 42.83
C HIS A 33 10.62 -5.66 42.86
N ILE A 34 9.35 -5.67 42.46
CA ILE A 34 8.70 -6.90 42.01
C ILE A 34 9.33 -7.21 40.66
N ALA A 35 10.31 -8.10 40.65
CA ALA A 35 10.85 -8.65 39.42
C ALA A 35 9.72 -9.43 38.71
N ILE A 36 9.06 -8.78 37.76
CA ILE A 36 8.17 -9.46 36.82
C ILE A 36 9.07 -10.28 35.91
N LYS A 37 9.17 -11.60 36.17
CA LYS A 37 9.78 -12.53 35.22
C LYS A 37 9.06 -12.36 33.88
N PRO A 38 9.78 -12.29 32.74
CA PRO A 38 9.13 -12.28 31.43
C PRO A 38 8.51 -13.67 31.18
N GLY A 39 7.31 -13.86 31.69
CA GLY A 39 6.46 -14.97 31.29
C GLY A 39 5.99 -14.70 29.87
N ILE A 40 6.23 -15.64 28.96
CA ILE A 40 5.58 -15.66 27.65
C ILE A 40 4.08 -15.60 27.93
N ARG A 41 3.46 -14.43 27.74
CA ARG A 41 2.01 -14.30 27.79
C ARG A 41 1.47 -14.99 26.55
N LEU A 42 1.13 -16.27 26.70
CA LEU A 42 0.30 -16.99 25.74
C LEU A 42 -1.00 -16.18 25.58
N ILE A 43 -1.18 -15.58 24.40
CA ILE A 43 -2.45 -14.95 24.04
C ILE A 43 -3.48 -16.10 23.98
N PRO A 44 -4.61 -16.02 24.69
CA PRO A 44 -5.62 -17.08 24.62
C PRO A 44 -6.07 -17.32 23.17
N PRO A 45 -6.32 -18.57 22.73
CA PRO A 45 -6.70 -18.86 21.35
C PRO A 45 -7.90 -18.04 20.83
N ARG A 46 -8.85 -17.71 21.72
CA ARG A 46 -9.97 -16.82 21.39
C ARG A 46 -9.53 -15.38 21.09
N ALA A 47 -8.59 -14.84 21.87
CA ALA A 47 -8.06 -13.49 21.63
C ALA A 47 -7.22 -13.42 20.34
N GLU A 48 -6.53 -14.49 19.99
CA GLU A 48 -5.80 -14.62 18.73
C GLU A 48 -6.75 -14.65 17.52
N GLN A 49 -7.82 -15.45 17.58
CA GLN A 49 -8.84 -15.49 16.54
C GLN A 49 -9.51 -14.12 16.35
N THR A 50 -9.88 -13.44 17.45
CA THR A 50 -10.46 -12.09 17.40
C THR A 50 -9.51 -11.08 16.76
N ARG A 51 -8.21 -11.11 17.10
CA ARG A 51 -7.19 -10.24 16.48
C ARG A 51 -7.12 -10.45 14.97
N ARG A 52 -7.07 -11.70 14.52
CA ARG A 52 -7.00 -12.03 13.09
C ARG A 52 -8.24 -11.55 12.33
N LEU A 53 -9.42 -11.74 12.92
CA LEU A 53 -10.68 -11.25 12.34
C LEU A 53 -10.70 -9.72 12.23
N PHE A 54 -10.24 -9.01 13.26
CA PHE A 54 -10.15 -7.54 13.22
C PHE A 54 -9.17 -7.06 12.16
N MET A 55 -7.98 -7.68 12.07
CA MET A 55 -7.00 -7.39 11.01
C MET A 55 -7.59 -7.63 9.62
N LYS A 56 -8.29 -8.76 9.41
CA LYS A 56 -8.97 -9.03 8.14
C LYS A 56 -9.98 -7.92 7.83
N GLN A 57 -10.83 -7.51 8.78
CA GLN A 57 -11.79 -6.44 8.57
C GLN A 57 -11.12 -5.12 8.16
N VAL A 58 -10.02 -4.72 8.82
CA VAL A 58 -9.27 -3.51 8.45
C VAL A 58 -8.75 -3.60 7.02
N LEU A 59 -8.17 -4.73 6.63
CA LEU A 59 -7.64 -4.93 5.28
C LEU A 59 -8.75 -4.97 4.22
N GLN A 60 -9.90 -5.58 4.53
CA GLN A 60 -11.07 -5.57 3.65
C GLN A 60 -11.55 -4.15 3.38
N ARG A 61 -11.68 -3.32 4.43
CA ARG A 61 -12.09 -1.92 4.25
C ARG A 61 -11.03 -1.08 3.54
N MET A 62 -9.74 -1.35 3.76
CA MET A 62 -8.65 -0.71 3.01
C MET A 62 -8.65 -1.09 1.53
N ALA A 63 -9.00 -2.33 1.18
CA ALA A 63 -9.10 -2.79 -0.20
C ALA A 63 -10.32 -2.19 -0.92
N GLU A 64 -11.49 -2.22 -0.28
CA GLU A 64 -12.71 -1.56 -0.76
C GLU A 64 -12.48 -0.05 -0.97
N TYR A 65 -11.82 0.61 -0.01
CA TYR A 65 -11.45 2.02 -0.13
C TYR A 65 -10.53 2.27 -1.33
N ASN A 66 -9.52 1.42 -1.55
CA ASN A 66 -8.58 1.58 -2.65
C ASN A 66 -9.30 1.56 -4.00
N GLY A 67 -10.19 0.59 -4.22
CA GLY A 67 -10.97 0.51 -5.46
C GLY A 67 -11.87 1.72 -5.68
N LYS A 68 -12.74 2.04 -4.70
CA LYS A 68 -13.69 3.15 -4.82
C LYS A 68 -13.02 4.52 -4.96
N SER A 69 -11.96 4.76 -4.18
CA SER A 69 -11.20 6.01 -4.23
C SER A 69 -10.42 6.14 -5.55
N ALA A 70 -9.83 5.05 -6.05
CA ALA A 70 -9.18 5.05 -7.36
C ALA A 70 -10.18 5.33 -8.47
N ASP A 71 -11.36 4.71 -8.47
CA ASP A 71 -12.40 4.96 -9.47
C ASP A 71 -12.88 6.41 -9.48
N ALA A 72 -13.12 6.98 -8.29
CA ALA A 72 -13.50 8.38 -8.15
C ALA A 72 -12.40 9.32 -8.68
N LEU A 73 -11.14 9.06 -8.34
CA LEU A 73 -10.00 9.83 -8.85
C LEU A 73 -9.91 9.73 -10.38
N LEU A 74 -10.02 8.53 -10.94
CA LEU A 74 -9.94 8.30 -12.39
C LEU A 74 -11.05 9.05 -13.14
N ALA A 75 -12.26 9.11 -12.58
CA ALA A 75 -13.37 9.88 -13.15
C ALA A 75 -13.15 11.42 -13.11
N ILE A 76 -12.37 11.91 -12.14
CA ILE A 76 -11.94 13.32 -12.08
C ILE A 76 -10.86 13.57 -13.14
N ILE A 77 -9.83 12.72 -13.20
CA ILE A 77 -8.74 12.81 -14.16
C ILE A 77 -9.26 12.76 -15.59
N GLU A 78 -10.23 11.90 -15.90
CA GLU A 78 -10.82 11.77 -17.24
C GLU A 78 -11.38 13.11 -17.77
N LYS A 79 -11.88 13.96 -16.87
CA LYS A 79 -12.45 15.29 -17.19
C LYS A 79 -11.42 16.41 -17.12
N ALA A 80 -10.22 16.15 -16.62
CA ALA A 80 -9.16 17.14 -16.52
C ALA A 80 -8.56 17.44 -17.91
N PRO A 81 -8.01 18.66 -18.12
CA PRO A 81 -7.34 19.00 -19.37
C PRO A 81 -6.24 18.00 -19.75
N ALA A 82 -6.23 17.55 -21.00
CA ALA A 82 -5.31 16.51 -21.47
C ALA A 82 -3.82 16.92 -21.34
N ASP A 83 -3.53 18.21 -21.49
CA ASP A 83 -2.19 18.77 -21.29
C ASP A 83 -1.74 18.66 -19.82
N LEU A 84 -2.63 18.92 -18.86
CA LEU A 84 -2.34 18.74 -17.43
C LEU A 84 -2.05 17.28 -17.09
N ARG A 85 -2.78 16.35 -17.71
CA ARG A 85 -2.62 14.92 -17.45
C ARG A 85 -1.29 14.35 -17.92
N THR A 86 -0.78 14.86 -19.05
CA THR A 86 0.35 14.27 -19.78
C THR A 86 1.67 15.01 -19.60
N LYS A 87 1.65 16.30 -19.23
CA LYS A 87 2.87 17.09 -19.01
C LYS A 87 3.61 16.67 -17.73
N ASP A 88 4.89 17.02 -17.67
CA ASP A 88 5.66 16.93 -16.43
C ASP A 88 5.13 17.96 -15.41
N VAL A 89 4.59 17.46 -14.31
CA VAL A 89 4.05 18.22 -13.17
C VAL A 89 4.90 18.04 -11.92
N GLY A 90 6.14 17.53 -12.07
CA GLY A 90 7.10 17.38 -10.98
C GLY A 90 6.87 16.16 -10.08
N LEU A 91 5.94 15.27 -10.44
CA LEU A 91 5.78 13.97 -9.78
C LEU A 91 6.95 13.03 -10.10
N PHE A 92 7.14 11.96 -9.31
CA PHE A 92 8.18 10.97 -9.57
C PHE A 92 8.05 10.35 -10.97
N TYR A 93 6.83 9.95 -11.35
CA TYR A 93 6.49 9.46 -12.69
C TYR A 93 6.17 10.58 -13.70
N LYS A 94 6.61 11.80 -13.40
CA LYS A 94 6.49 13.03 -14.20
C LYS A 94 5.08 13.55 -14.35
N SER A 95 4.13 12.73 -14.80
CA SER A 95 2.77 13.14 -15.14
C SER A 95 1.70 12.41 -14.31
N ILE A 96 0.46 12.90 -14.37
CA ILE A 96 -0.70 12.21 -13.74
C ILE A 96 -0.88 10.85 -14.42
N ASP A 97 -0.91 10.82 -15.76
CA ASP A 97 -1.08 9.58 -16.51
C ASP A 97 0.09 8.60 -16.24
N GLY A 98 1.33 9.09 -16.14
CA GLY A 98 2.48 8.25 -15.77
C GLY A 98 2.38 7.68 -14.35
N THR A 99 1.77 8.41 -13.42
CA THR A 99 1.52 7.92 -12.05
C THR A 99 0.42 6.85 -12.04
N VAL A 100 -0.63 7.01 -12.84
CA VAL A 100 -1.68 5.99 -13.02
C VAL A 100 -1.12 4.72 -13.67
N GLU A 101 -0.28 4.87 -14.70
CA GLU A 101 0.44 3.76 -15.34
C GLU A 101 1.27 2.96 -14.31
N HIS A 102 2.04 3.65 -13.47
CA HIS A 102 2.80 3.02 -12.40
C HIS A 102 1.91 2.27 -11.41
N MET A 103 0.84 2.90 -10.92
CA MET A 103 -0.09 2.24 -10.00
C MET A 103 -0.66 0.95 -10.60
N ALA A 104 -1.08 0.99 -11.87
CA ALA A 104 -1.64 -0.17 -12.56
C ALA A 104 -0.62 -1.32 -12.66
N TRP A 105 0.61 -1.00 -13.07
CA TRP A 105 1.69 -1.98 -13.17
C TRP A 105 2.11 -2.55 -11.81
N ALA A 106 2.25 -1.69 -10.79
CA ALA A 106 2.65 -2.09 -9.45
C ALA A 106 1.63 -3.05 -8.82
N PHE A 107 0.33 -2.78 -8.97
CA PHE A 107 -0.71 -3.69 -8.49
C PHE A 107 -0.68 -5.03 -9.23
N ALA A 108 -0.53 -5.02 -10.56
CA ALA A 108 -0.41 -6.26 -11.34
C ALA A 108 0.82 -7.10 -10.93
N LEU A 109 1.97 -6.46 -10.69
CA LEU A 109 3.18 -7.10 -10.16
C LEU A 109 2.90 -7.80 -8.83
N TRP A 110 2.27 -7.11 -7.89
CA TRP A 110 2.00 -7.65 -6.57
C TRP A 110 0.97 -8.77 -6.59
N LEU A 111 -0.10 -8.66 -7.40
CA LEU A 111 -1.07 -9.74 -7.59
C LEU A 111 -0.41 -11.00 -8.17
N LYS A 112 0.54 -10.83 -9.10
CA LYS A 112 1.35 -11.95 -9.62
C LYS A 112 2.28 -12.55 -8.57
N ARG A 113 2.78 -11.75 -7.63
CA ARG A 113 3.53 -12.26 -6.46
C ARG A 113 2.60 -13.05 -5.53
N PHE A 114 1.41 -12.52 -5.22
CA PHE A 114 0.42 -13.19 -4.38
C PHE A 114 -0.03 -14.53 -4.97
N SER A 115 -0.25 -14.60 -6.30
CA SER A 115 -0.58 -15.85 -6.98
C SER A 115 0.54 -16.88 -6.92
N GLY A 116 1.81 -16.44 -6.79
CA GLY A 116 2.97 -17.31 -6.57
C GLY A 116 3.14 -17.79 -5.13
N PHE A 117 2.44 -17.22 -4.15
CA PHE A 117 2.60 -17.60 -2.73
C PHE A 117 1.78 -18.81 -2.31
N GLY A 118 0.80 -19.23 -3.10
CA GLY A 118 -0.12 -20.31 -2.77
C GLY A 118 -1.15 -20.55 -3.87
N SER A 119 -2.17 -21.35 -3.57
CA SER A 119 -3.30 -21.56 -4.49
C SER A 119 -4.51 -20.80 -3.96
N TYR A 120 -4.92 -19.77 -4.71
CA TYR A 120 -6.05 -18.91 -4.35
C TYR A 120 -7.02 -18.89 -5.54
N PRO A 121 -8.32 -19.23 -5.35
CA PRO A 121 -9.28 -19.35 -6.45
C PRO A 121 -9.38 -18.10 -7.33
N CYS A 122 -9.53 -16.92 -6.73
CA CYS A 122 -9.55 -15.65 -7.48
C CYS A 122 -8.24 -15.35 -8.24
N LEU A 123 -7.10 -15.87 -7.78
CA LEU A 123 -5.80 -15.68 -8.44
C LEU A 123 -5.39 -16.89 -9.30
N ALA A 124 -6.28 -17.85 -9.51
CA ALA A 124 -6.02 -18.97 -10.41
C ALA A 124 -5.78 -18.42 -11.82
N ALA A 125 -4.65 -18.81 -12.42
CA ALA A 125 -4.06 -18.16 -13.60
C ALA A 125 -5.10 -17.87 -14.71
N GLY A 126 -5.43 -16.60 -14.87
CA GLY A 126 -6.35 -16.06 -15.87
C GLY A 126 -6.21 -14.54 -15.97
N GLY A 127 -6.66 -13.94 -17.07
CA GLY A 127 -6.58 -12.49 -17.30
C GLY A 127 -5.15 -11.95 -17.23
N MET A 128 -4.94 -10.85 -16.49
CA MET A 128 -3.61 -10.27 -16.29
C MET A 128 -2.57 -11.25 -15.70
N LEU A 129 -2.98 -12.22 -14.87
CA LEU A 129 -2.03 -13.06 -14.13
C LEU A 129 -1.30 -14.09 -14.98
N SER A 130 -1.86 -14.46 -16.14
CA SER A 130 -1.24 -15.41 -17.07
C SER A 130 -0.19 -14.78 -17.98
N ARG A 131 -0.07 -13.44 -17.97
CA ARG A 131 0.74 -12.67 -18.93
C ARG A 131 2.08 -12.24 -18.33
N PRO A 132 3.17 -12.13 -19.11
CA PRO A 132 4.41 -11.50 -18.67
C PRO A 132 4.18 -10.04 -18.23
N LEU A 133 4.86 -9.60 -17.17
CA LEU A 133 4.69 -8.24 -16.64
C LEU A 133 5.25 -7.19 -17.60
N GLU A 134 6.22 -7.58 -18.41
CA GLU A 134 6.83 -6.78 -19.46
C GLU A 134 5.84 -6.49 -20.57
N GLU A 135 5.01 -7.46 -20.96
CA GLU A 135 3.94 -7.29 -21.94
C GLU A 135 2.85 -6.37 -21.40
N ILE A 136 2.41 -6.59 -20.15
CA ILE A 136 1.45 -5.70 -19.48
C ILE A 136 1.97 -4.27 -19.44
N GLY A 137 3.24 -4.08 -19.03
CA GLY A 137 3.87 -2.77 -18.96
C GLY A 137 4.00 -2.10 -20.33
N ALA A 138 4.32 -2.86 -21.37
CA ALA A 138 4.41 -2.33 -22.73
C ALA A 138 3.05 -1.89 -23.28
N GLU A 139 1.97 -2.59 -22.93
CA GLU A 139 0.62 -2.27 -23.41
C GLU A 139 0.02 -1.01 -22.81
N ILE A 140 0.24 -0.77 -21.52
CA ILE A 140 -0.31 0.40 -20.83
C ILE A 140 0.52 1.66 -21.04
N LYS A 141 1.77 1.52 -21.50
CA LYS A 141 2.70 2.64 -21.62
C LYS A 141 2.14 3.72 -22.55
N SER A 142 1.98 4.92 -22.03
CA SER A 142 1.39 6.06 -22.75
C SER A 142 -0.01 5.79 -23.31
N ASP A 143 -0.73 4.83 -22.74
CA ASP A 143 -2.11 4.46 -23.08
C ASP A 143 -2.96 4.53 -21.81
N SER A 144 -3.41 5.74 -21.49
CA SER A 144 -4.14 6.01 -20.24
C SER A 144 -5.45 5.22 -20.13
N VAL A 145 -6.07 4.85 -21.25
CA VAL A 145 -7.28 4.02 -21.27
C VAL A 145 -6.96 2.61 -20.78
N LYS A 146 -5.90 1.99 -21.31
CA LYS A 146 -5.47 0.66 -20.86
C LYS A 146 -4.92 0.68 -19.44
N ALA A 147 -4.14 1.71 -19.07
CA ALA A 147 -3.65 1.87 -17.71
C ALA A 147 -4.81 1.96 -16.69
N THR A 148 -5.83 2.76 -17.01
CA THR A 148 -7.05 2.90 -16.20
C THR A 148 -7.81 1.57 -16.08
N ALA A 149 -8.01 0.86 -17.20
CA ALA A 149 -8.68 -0.43 -17.21
C ALA A 149 -7.93 -1.47 -16.36
N LEU A 150 -6.60 -1.54 -16.49
CA LEU A 150 -5.76 -2.43 -15.72
C LEU A 150 -5.79 -2.11 -14.23
N LEU A 151 -5.74 -0.82 -13.85
CA LEU A 151 -5.82 -0.41 -12.45
C LEU A 151 -7.16 -0.78 -11.82
N ARG A 152 -8.27 -0.66 -12.57
CA ARG A 152 -9.60 -1.10 -12.12
C ARG A 152 -9.66 -2.61 -11.91
N GLU A 153 -9.20 -3.39 -12.90
CA GLU A 153 -9.11 -4.85 -12.80
C GLU A 153 -8.28 -5.27 -11.58
N ALA A 154 -7.11 -4.65 -11.39
CA ALA A 154 -6.21 -4.98 -10.30
C ALA A 154 -6.77 -4.62 -8.92
N ASN A 155 -7.47 -3.47 -8.78
CA ASN A 155 -8.14 -3.10 -7.54
C ASN A 155 -9.28 -4.07 -7.19
N ALA A 156 -10.10 -4.44 -8.16
CA ALA A 156 -11.16 -5.43 -7.96
C ALA A 156 -10.57 -6.79 -7.53
N LEU A 157 -9.47 -7.20 -8.16
CA LEU A 157 -8.85 -8.49 -7.88
C LEU A 157 -8.17 -8.53 -6.49
N ILE A 158 -7.50 -7.46 -6.06
CA ILE A 158 -6.91 -7.43 -4.70
C ILE A 158 -8.00 -7.37 -3.62
N GLU A 159 -9.12 -6.69 -3.87
CA GLU A 159 -10.27 -6.70 -2.98
C GLU A 159 -10.86 -8.12 -2.85
N GLN A 160 -11.10 -8.79 -3.97
CA GLN A 160 -11.56 -10.18 -3.98
C GLN A 160 -10.59 -11.10 -3.25
N PHE A 161 -9.28 -10.96 -3.49
CA PHE A 161 -8.25 -11.74 -2.82
C PHE A 161 -8.28 -11.57 -1.30
N VAL A 162 -8.35 -10.33 -0.80
CA VAL A 162 -8.42 -10.06 0.65
C VAL A 162 -9.70 -10.62 1.26
N ASN A 163 -10.83 -10.56 0.54
CA ASN A 163 -12.11 -11.11 1.00
C ASN A 163 -12.09 -12.64 1.12
N GLU A 164 -11.49 -13.33 0.15
CA GLU A 164 -11.39 -14.79 0.11
C GLU A 164 -10.31 -15.35 1.03
N LEU A 165 -9.27 -14.57 1.37
CA LEU A 165 -8.13 -15.07 2.12
C LEU A 165 -8.53 -15.56 3.54
N PRO A 166 -8.18 -16.82 3.91
CA PRO A 166 -8.40 -17.31 5.26
C PRO A 166 -7.65 -16.49 6.30
N VAL A 167 -8.26 -16.27 7.47
CA VAL A 167 -7.69 -15.40 8.52
C VAL A 167 -6.29 -15.83 9.00
N VAL A 168 -5.98 -17.12 8.91
CA VAL A 168 -4.68 -17.69 9.29
C VAL A 168 -3.58 -17.38 8.26
N GLU A 169 -3.92 -17.20 6.99
CA GLU A 169 -2.96 -16.93 5.92
C GLU A 169 -2.35 -15.53 6.04
N PHE A 170 -3.08 -14.57 6.64
CA PHE A 170 -2.56 -13.21 6.83
C PHE A 170 -1.28 -13.17 7.66
N GLU A 171 -1.07 -14.11 8.59
CA GLU A 171 0.15 -14.16 9.42
C GLU A 171 1.24 -15.07 8.83
N ARG A 172 0.99 -15.70 7.67
CA ARG A 172 1.97 -16.56 7.01
C ARG A 172 3.17 -15.75 6.51
N ARG A 173 4.36 -16.33 6.63
CA ARG A 173 5.59 -15.82 6.01
C ARG A 173 5.59 -16.17 4.52
N VAL A 174 5.85 -15.17 3.69
CA VAL A 174 5.93 -15.28 2.23
C VAL A 174 7.28 -14.74 1.77
N SER A 175 7.82 -15.37 0.74
CA SER A 175 9.13 -15.02 0.19
C SER A 175 8.98 -14.75 -1.30
N TYR A 176 9.60 -13.67 -1.77
CA TYR A 176 9.61 -13.29 -3.18
C TYR A 176 10.97 -12.74 -3.57
N ARG A 177 11.21 -12.66 -4.88
CA ARG A 177 12.38 -11.98 -5.41
C ARG A 177 12.03 -10.51 -5.66
N GLY A 178 12.80 -9.61 -5.05
CA GLY A 178 12.76 -8.18 -5.31
C GLY A 178 13.21 -7.87 -6.74
N ASN A 179 12.98 -6.63 -7.18
CA ASN A 179 13.37 -6.17 -8.51
C ASN A 179 14.90 -6.14 -8.68
N ASP A 180 15.64 -6.03 -7.57
CA ASP A 180 17.11 -6.10 -7.50
C ASP A 180 17.65 -7.54 -7.48
N GLY A 181 16.77 -8.54 -7.62
CA GLY A 181 17.12 -9.95 -7.61
C GLY A 181 17.30 -10.56 -6.22
N LYS A 182 17.22 -9.78 -5.13
CA LYS A 182 17.37 -10.32 -3.77
C LYS A 182 16.11 -11.06 -3.32
N VAL A 183 16.28 -12.09 -2.50
CA VAL A 183 15.15 -12.77 -1.85
C VAL A 183 14.73 -11.95 -0.63
N LEU A 184 13.47 -11.58 -0.60
CA LEU A 184 12.85 -10.82 0.48
C LEU A 184 11.78 -11.69 1.13
N GLU A 185 11.65 -11.56 2.46
CA GLU A 185 10.59 -12.20 3.21
C GLU A 185 9.69 -11.17 3.89
N ARG A 186 8.39 -11.41 3.88
CA ARG A 186 7.38 -10.57 4.53
C ARG A 186 6.33 -11.45 5.19
N THR A 187 5.57 -10.86 6.09
CA THR A 187 4.30 -11.45 6.53
C THR A 187 3.22 -11.06 5.53
N MET A 188 2.31 -11.98 5.17
CA MET A 188 1.30 -11.75 4.13
C MET A 188 0.52 -10.44 4.33
N TRP A 189 0.05 -10.16 5.54
CA TRP A 189 -0.69 -8.94 5.82
C TRP A 189 0.15 -7.66 5.65
N HIS A 190 1.46 -7.70 5.95
CA HIS A 190 2.35 -6.57 5.70
C HIS A 190 2.46 -6.28 4.19
N ALA A 191 2.56 -7.32 3.37
CA ALA A 191 2.65 -7.18 1.92
C ALA A 191 1.33 -6.62 1.34
N ILE A 192 0.18 -7.14 1.76
CA ILE A 192 -1.13 -6.62 1.35
C ILE A 192 -1.28 -5.14 1.77
N PHE A 193 -0.99 -4.83 3.04
CA PHE A 193 -1.09 -3.45 3.53
C PHE A 193 -0.16 -2.50 2.78
N HIS A 194 1.06 -2.94 2.47
CA HIS A 194 2.00 -2.15 1.67
C HIS A 194 1.41 -1.77 0.30
N VAL A 195 0.80 -2.70 -0.43
CA VAL A 195 0.17 -2.42 -1.74
C VAL A 195 -0.99 -1.44 -1.61
N LEU A 196 -1.87 -1.65 -0.62
CA LEU A 196 -3.01 -0.76 -0.36
C LEU A 196 -2.59 0.65 0.09
N ASN A 197 -1.51 0.74 0.86
CA ASN A 197 -0.95 2.02 1.29
C ASN A 197 -0.20 2.71 0.14
N HIS A 198 0.50 1.97 -0.71
CA HIS A 198 1.15 2.47 -1.93
C HIS A 198 0.11 3.08 -2.89
N GLY A 199 -1.06 2.46 -3.04
CA GLY A 199 -2.18 3.05 -3.77
C GLY A 199 -2.62 4.39 -3.18
N THR A 200 -2.72 4.48 -1.85
CA THR A 200 -3.07 5.73 -1.16
C THR A 200 -2.03 6.83 -1.36
N HIS A 201 -0.74 6.49 -1.30
CA HIS A 201 0.37 7.41 -1.52
C HIS A 201 0.29 8.10 -2.89
N HIS A 202 0.20 7.32 -3.98
CA HIS A 202 0.16 7.88 -5.33
C HIS A 202 -1.14 8.62 -5.65
N ARG A 203 -2.29 8.21 -5.08
CA ARG A 203 -3.51 9.02 -5.16
C ARG A 203 -3.34 10.36 -4.44
N GLY A 204 -2.60 10.39 -3.33
CA GLY A 204 -2.23 11.63 -2.63
C GLY A 204 -1.35 12.56 -3.47
N GLU A 205 -0.39 12.00 -4.20
CA GLU A 205 0.43 12.77 -5.16
C GLU A 205 -0.42 13.43 -6.26
N ILE A 206 -1.33 12.66 -6.86
CA ILE A 206 -2.22 13.19 -7.90
C ILE A 206 -3.19 14.22 -7.31
N SER A 207 -3.74 13.96 -6.12
CA SER A 207 -4.62 14.89 -5.40
C SER A 207 -3.96 16.26 -5.21
N ALA A 208 -2.69 16.29 -4.79
CA ALA A 208 -1.94 17.53 -4.65
C ALA A 208 -1.79 18.31 -5.98
N VAL A 209 -1.57 17.60 -7.10
CA VAL A 209 -1.52 18.23 -8.43
C VAL A 209 -2.90 18.80 -8.82
N LEU A 210 -3.98 18.07 -8.55
CA LEU A 210 -5.35 18.54 -8.82
C LEU A 210 -5.67 19.81 -8.02
N ASP A 211 -5.32 19.84 -6.73
CA ASP A 211 -5.51 21.02 -5.87
C ASP A 211 -4.75 22.25 -6.39
N GLN A 212 -3.48 22.08 -6.81
CA GLN A 212 -2.67 23.15 -7.38
C GLN A 212 -3.25 23.74 -8.67
N ASN A 213 -4.10 22.98 -9.36
CA ASN A 213 -4.78 23.40 -10.58
C ASN A 213 -6.26 23.75 -10.34
N GLY A 214 -6.69 23.85 -9.08
CA GLY A 214 -8.06 24.23 -8.70
C GLY A 214 -9.12 23.19 -9.06
N ILE A 215 -8.74 21.92 -9.22
CA ILE A 215 -9.65 20.81 -9.55
C ILE A 215 -10.06 20.12 -8.26
N ALA A 216 -11.35 20.25 -7.90
CA ALA A 216 -11.90 19.64 -6.70
C ALA A 216 -11.76 18.11 -6.73
N ASN A 217 -11.27 17.56 -5.62
CA ASN A 217 -11.08 16.12 -5.45
C ASN A 217 -11.20 15.73 -3.96
N ASP A 218 -11.47 14.46 -3.69
CA ASP A 218 -11.47 13.91 -2.33
C ASP A 218 -10.89 12.50 -2.32
N CYS A 219 -9.64 12.40 -2.75
CA CYS A 219 -8.98 11.12 -2.98
C CYS A 219 -8.39 10.50 -1.70
N SER A 220 -8.57 11.14 -0.55
CA SER A 220 -7.98 10.73 0.73
C SER A 220 -9.01 10.42 1.84
N GLY A 221 -10.28 10.82 1.68
CA GLY A 221 -11.32 10.60 2.68
C GLY A 221 -11.79 9.15 2.78
N PHE A 222 -11.09 8.32 3.56
CA PHE A 222 -11.46 6.92 3.80
C PHE A 222 -12.95 6.74 4.18
N SER A 223 -13.46 7.59 5.08
CA SER A 223 -14.85 7.52 5.57
C SER A 223 -15.91 7.86 4.51
N LEU A 224 -15.53 8.44 3.38
CA LEU A 224 -16.46 8.78 2.29
C LEU A 224 -16.80 7.57 1.44
N TYR A 225 -15.90 6.59 1.40
CA TYR A 225 -16.03 5.41 0.54
C TYR A 225 -16.48 4.17 1.29
N ILE A 226 -16.38 4.18 2.63
CA ILE A 226 -16.71 3.07 3.50
C ILE A 226 -17.99 3.38 4.29
N HIS A 227 -18.99 2.52 4.13
CA HIS A 227 -20.28 2.59 4.81
C HIS A 227 -20.58 1.27 5.55
#